data_AF-A0AAJ0TA82-F1
#
_entry.id   AF-A0AAJ0TA82-F1
#
_cell.length_a   1.000
_cell.length_b   1.000
_cell.length_c   1.000
_cell.angle_alpha   90.00
_cell.angle_beta   90.00
_cell.angle_gamma   90.00
#
_symmetry.space_group_name_H-M   'P 1'
#
loop_
_entity.id
_entity.type
_entity.pdbx_description
1 polymer ?
#
loop_
_entity_poly.entity_id
_entity_poly.type
_entity_poly.pdbx_seq_one_letter_code
_entity_poly.pdbx_strand_id
1 'polypeptide(L)'
;MTRLKKKHDISGVTEEEEAHGKLHDKSELVPKRERTEKHARKAHHKSGNVIMHTLGIVKQPLYTKTFAAAFILSAILYSFLYGLWKIPAIEFGINRLSAVGILDYLYLILISALAGLLFTLFKYGRMQSVKSGSTLAGGGGLFAGIVSTVCPACQGISIAALGGTVAALPLAFLVPYIGLIQFITVFILGFALYLKANSIFTQTCISCNLGRSETSSRSSEKRSFSEIYGRNFVSAYTGGAKLRHVPKSFGFREFRKALLSAGFDTKTKHKEEPSGKEPLLYQNHVFAAVIALALLLIINNFMITGAFTAAGASSANGGSITIKPGFEYGSKLTLKPMPLASGESPRFQGYKSIVKPLPTISELSMSPPTGDVTKDIANNVIPRGTPWYGQEAGVSFDDPIKAQQLWAKGRAIQLNGDEQKRWERIVNSFTCDYCCGSPQQPTIITRCGCAHSIAAQGMAKWFIKNYGGKYSDEEIYGEMARWYALWYPGPTVKRIVQELQAAN
;
A
#
# COMPACT_ATOMS: atom_id res chain seq x y z
N MET A 1 24.49 66.23 -14.89
CA MET A 1 23.24 66.64 -14.19
C MET A 1 22.32 65.42 -14.25
N THR A 2 21.84 64.75 -13.21
CA THR A 2 21.77 65.02 -11.76
C THR A 2 21.53 63.67 -11.06
N ARG A 3 22.17 63.47 -9.90
CA ARG A 3 21.99 62.35 -8.95
C ARG A 3 20.55 62.28 -8.43
N LEU A 4 20.08 61.09 -8.04
CA LEU A 4 19.25 60.93 -6.84
C LEU A 4 19.62 59.64 -6.07
N LYS A 5 20.24 59.87 -4.90
CA LYS A 5 20.39 58.93 -3.78
C LYS A 5 19.08 58.91 -2.99
N LYS A 6 18.71 57.79 -2.38
CA LYS A 6 17.79 57.77 -1.24
C LYS A 6 18.40 56.95 -0.10
N LYS A 7 18.75 57.66 0.98
CA LYS A 7 19.07 57.17 2.32
C LYS A 7 17.77 56.90 3.08
N HIS A 8 17.79 55.95 3.99
CA HIS A 8 17.05 56.04 5.26
C HIS A 8 17.94 55.51 6.39
N ASP A 9 18.33 56.44 7.26
CA ASP A 9 18.86 56.24 8.61
C ASP A 9 17.66 56.20 9.57
N ILE A 10 17.60 55.27 10.53
CA ILE A 10 16.94 55.46 11.85
C ILE A 10 17.70 54.67 12.94
N SER A 11 18.26 55.44 13.89
CA SER A 11 18.62 55.20 15.30
C SER A 11 18.25 53.86 15.95
N GLY A 12 19.03 53.22 16.85
CA GLY A 12 19.99 53.73 17.83
C GLY A 12 19.33 53.87 19.21
N VAL A 13 19.48 52.86 20.10
CA VAL A 13 19.19 52.95 21.57
C VAL A 13 20.05 51.94 22.36
N THR A 14 21.05 52.51 23.04
CA THR A 14 21.68 52.28 24.37
C THR A 14 21.92 50.89 25.00
N GLU A 15 23.13 50.80 25.55
CA GLU A 15 23.70 49.87 26.53
C GLU A 15 23.12 50.02 27.96
N GLU A 16 23.59 49.10 28.82
CA GLU A 16 23.65 49.10 30.31
C GLU A 16 22.35 48.85 31.11
N GLU A 17 22.32 47.74 31.87
CA GLU A 17 22.56 47.79 33.33
C GLU A 17 22.62 46.37 33.94
N GLU A 18 23.70 46.11 34.68
CA GLU A 18 23.81 45.05 35.68
C GLU A 18 22.90 45.36 36.87
N ALA A 19 22.23 44.34 37.43
CA ALA A 19 21.83 44.39 38.84
C ALA A 19 21.68 43.00 39.47
N HIS A 20 22.51 42.80 40.49
CA HIS A 20 22.49 41.73 41.47
C HIS A 20 21.11 41.53 42.13
N GLY A 21 20.68 40.27 42.26
CA GLY A 21 19.47 39.88 43.01
C GLY A 21 19.72 38.68 43.91
N LYS A 22 19.72 38.93 45.23
CA LYS A 22 19.98 38.02 46.35
C LYS A 22 19.23 36.69 46.30
N LEU A 23 19.99 35.61 46.49
CA LEU A 23 19.51 34.29 46.95
C LEU A 23 18.96 34.42 48.38
N HIS A 24 17.64 34.37 48.53
CA HIS A 24 16.99 34.13 49.81
C HIS A 24 16.76 32.64 49.99
N ASP A 25 17.49 32.09 50.95
CA ASP A 25 17.26 30.81 51.59
C ASP A 25 15.89 30.84 52.31
N LYS A 26 14.96 30.01 51.83
CA LYS A 26 13.70 29.68 52.53
C LYS A 26 13.58 28.16 52.58
N SER A 27 14.21 27.62 53.62
CA SER A 27 13.88 26.32 54.19
C SER A 27 12.47 26.38 54.81
N GLU A 28 11.45 26.23 53.97
CA GLU A 28 10.07 26.13 54.41
C GLU A 28 9.69 24.65 54.61
N LEU A 29 9.34 24.36 55.86
CA LEU A 29 8.97 23.06 56.42
C LEU A 29 7.95 22.31 55.56
N VAL A 30 8.31 21.09 55.16
CA VAL A 30 7.40 20.11 54.54
C VAL A 30 6.46 19.56 55.63
N PRO A 31 5.15 19.82 55.60
CA PRO A 31 4.22 19.16 56.49
C PRO A 31 4.03 17.71 56.02
N LYS A 32 4.38 16.76 56.92
CA LYS A 32 4.03 15.33 56.82
C LYS A 32 2.50 15.20 56.68
N ARG A 33 2.03 15.04 55.45
CA ARG A 33 0.65 14.64 55.13
C ARG A 33 0.63 13.18 54.69
N GLU A 34 1.13 12.30 55.56
CA GLU A 34 0.91 10.86 55.44
C GLU A 34 -0.38 10.48 56.19
N ARG A 35 -1.28 9.77 55.49
CA ARG A 35 -2.31 8.83 56.01
C ARG A 35 -3.81 9.05 55.72
N THR A 36 -4.23 9.93 54.81
CA THR A 36 -5.67 9.97 54.42
C THR A 36 -6.01 9.68 52.95
N GLU A 37 -5.02 9.44 52.08
CA GLU A 37 -5.30 9.18 50.65
C GLU A 37 -5.59 7.71 50.27
N LYS A 38 -5.53 6.76 51.21
CA LYS A 38 -5.75 5.33 50.89
C LYS A 38 -7.22 4.90 50.78
N HIS A 39 -8.19 5.77 51.08
CA HIS A 39 -9.62 5.41 51.07
C HIS A 39 -10.49 6.08 49.99
N ALA A 40 -9.95 6.99 49.16
CA ALA A 40 -10.74 7.69 48.14
C ALA A 40 -10.68 7.07 46.71
N ARG A 41 -9.97 5.95 46.49
CA ARG A 41 -9.86 5.30 45.17
C ARG A 41 -10.78 4.07 44.99
N LYS A 42 -11.95 4.06 45.63
CA LYS A 42 -13.04 3.10 45.34
C LYS A 42 -14.22 3.76 44.59
N ALA A 43 -13.95 4.83 43.83
CA ALA A 43 -14.96 5.44 42.99
C ALA A 43 -15.19 4.57 41.73
N HIS A 44 -16.25 3.77 41.79
CA HIS A 44 -17.11 3.33 40.69
C HIS A 44 -16.45 3.23 39.30
N HIS A 45 -15.98 2.02 38.98
CA HIS A 45 -15.76 1.58 37.61
C HIS A 45 -17.13 1.34 36.94
N LYS A 46 -17.94 2.40 36.76
CA LYS A 46 -19.17 2.31 35.98
C LYS A 46 -18.74 1.95 34.56
N SER A 47 -19.21 0.81 34.04
CA SER A 47 -18.88 0.29 32.70
C SER A 47 -19.44 1.20 31.60
N GLY A 48 -18.91 2.42 31.50
CA GLY A 48 -19.23 3.33 30.44
C GLY A 48 -18.81 2.71 29.12
N ASN A 49 -19.73 2.69 28.16
CA ASN A 49 -19.42 2.29 26.79
C ASN A 49 -18.29 3.20 26.27
N VAL A 50 -17.20 2.61 25.74
CA VAL A 50 -16.03 3.31 25.19
C VAL A 50 -16.46 4.39 24.16
N ILE A 51 -17.56 4.14 23.45
CA ILE A 51 -18.16 5.07 22.49
C ILE A 51 -18.64 6.35 23.18
N MET A 52 -19.35 6.23 24.31
CA MET A 52 -19.88 7.39 25.04
C MET A 52 -18.77 8.24 25.64
N HIS A 53 -17.70 7.60 26.11
CA HIS A 53 -16.51 8.32 26.59
C HIS A 53 -15.83 9.08 25.44
N THR A 54 -15.68 8.44 24.28
CA THR A 54 -15.12 9.06 23.06
C THR A 54 -15.95 10.25 22.61
N LEU A 55 -17.27 10.13 22.58
CA LEU A 55 -18.19 11.22 22.27
C LEU A 55 -18.10 12.35 23.31
N GLY A 56 -17.92 12.02 24.58
CA GLY A 56 -17.67 12.99 25.65
C GLY A 56 -16.41 13.81 25.42
N ILE A 57 -15.33 13.18 24.97
CA ILE A 57 -14.09 13.89 24.60
C ILE A 57 -14.33 14.83 23.43
N VAL A 58 -14.97 14.35 22.36
CA VAL A 58 -15.20 15.13 21.13
C VAL A 58 -16.15 16.31 21.35
N LYS A 59 -17.10 16.21 22.29
CA LYS A 59 -18.03 17.31 22.63
C LYS A 59 -17.37 18.50 23.34
N GLN A 60 -16.19 18.34 23.91
CA GLN A 60 -15.49 19.45 24.56
C GLN A 60 -15.05 20.49 23.51
N PRO A 61 -15.28 21.78 23.73
CA PRO A 61 -15.15 22.82 22.69
C PRO A 61 -13.76 22.89 22.06
N LEU A 62 -12.71 22.59 22.82
CA LEU A 62 -11.33 22.53 22.33
C LEU A 62 -11.12 21.38 21.32
N TYR A 63 -11.70 20.23 21.60
CA TYR A 63 -11.56 19.03 20.78
C TYR A 63 -12.57 19.02 19.62
N THR A 64 -13.74 19.63 19.76
CA THR A 64 -14.68 19.87 18.65
C THR A 64 -14.02 20.67 17.53
N LYS A 65 -13.32 21.78 17.88
CA LYS A 65 -12.57 22.60 16.91
C LYS A 65 -11.45 21.81 16.25
N THR A 66 -10.73 21.00 17.02
CA THR A 66 -9.66 20.13 16.50
C THR A 66 -10.22 19.09 15.53
N PHE A 67 -11.33 18.44 15.90
CA PHE A 67 -12.01 17.44 15.08
C PHE A 67 -12.50 18.04 13.76
N ALA A 68 -13.19 19.18 13.81
CA ALA A 68 -13.68 19.86 12.61
C ALA A 68 -12.54 20.24 11.66
N ALA A 69 -11.45 20.81 12.19
CA ALA A 69 -10.27 21.16 11.38
C ALA A 69 -9.62 19.92 10.73
N ALA A 70 -9.45 18.84 11.50
CA ALA A 70 -8.88 17.59 10.99
C ALA A 70 -9.79 16.92 9.96
N PHE A 71 -11.10 16.91 10.18
CA PHE A 71 -12.09 16.40 9.23
C PHE A 71 -12.04 17.13 7.89
N ILE A 72 -12.05 18.47 7.91
CA ILE A 72 -11.98 19.29 6.69
C ILE A 72 -10.67 19.04 5.95
N LEU A 73 -9.55 19.03 6.66
CA LEU A 73 -8.24 18.77 6.06
C LEU A 73 -8.16 17.37 5.41
N SER A 74 -8.66 16.34 6.11
CA SER A 74 -8.75 14.98 5.58
C SER A 74 -9.70 14.90 4.38
N ALA A 75 -10.85 15.58 4.40
CA ALA A 75 -11.80 15.59 3.29
C ALA A 75 -11.21 16.22 2.03
N ILE A 76 -10.50 17.34 2.16
CA ILE A 76 -9.81 17.99 1.03
C ILE A 76 -8.74 17.06 0.47
N LEU A 77 -7.88 16.50 1.34
CA LEU A 77 -6.80 15.61 0.95
C LEU A 77 -7.31 14.34 0.27
N TYR A 78 -8.28 13.65 0.87
CA TYR A 78 -8.83 12.43 0.29
C TYR A 78 -9.63 12.71 -0.98
N SER A 79 -10.35 13.82 -1.07
CA SER A 79 -11.04 14.24 -2.30
C SER A 79 -10.06 14.44 -3.47
N PHE A 80 -8.91 15.08 -3.21
CA PHE A 80 -7.86 15.24 -4.20
C PHE A 80 -7.25 13.88 -4.62
N LEU A 81 -6.89 13.05 -3.63
CA LEU A 81 -6.31 11.72 -3.87
C LEU A 81 -7.29 10.77 -4.59
N TYR A 82 -8.59 10.98 -4.41
CA TYR A 82 -9.63 10.24 -5.11
C TYR A 82 -9.81 10.64 -6.57
N GLY A 83 -9.22 11.77 -6.98
CA GLY A 83 -9.39 12.33 -8.31
C GLY A 83 -10.70 13.10 -8.51
N LEU A 84 -11.30 13.64 -7.44
CA LEU A 84 -12.51 14.46 -7.57
C LEU A 84 -12.26 15.83 -8.20
N TRP A 85 -11.04 16.34 -8.07
CA TRP A 85 -10.64 17.65 -8.61
C TRP A 85 -9.15 17.68 -8.93
N LYS A 86 -8.77 18.63 -9.78
CA LYS A 86 -7.38 18.89 -10.17
C LYS A 86 -6.96 20.28 -9.69
N ILE A 87 -5.66 20.48 -9.49
CA ILE A 87 -5.15 21.81 -9.16
C ILE A 87 -5.11 22.63 -10.45
N PRO A 88 -5.94 23.69 -10.57
CA PRO A 88 -6.13 24.41 -11.85
C PRO A 88 -4.85 25.08 -12.36
N ALA A 89 -3.93 25.45 -11.46
CA ALA A 89 -2.69 26.13 -11.83
C ALA A 89 -1.64 25.25 -12.52
N ILE A 90 -1.67 23.93 -12.30
CA ILE A 90 -0.62 23.00 -12.77
C ILE A 90 -1.19 21.82 -13.56
N GLU A 91 -2.49 21.79 -13.81
CA GLU A 91 -3.26 20.66 -14.40
C GLU A 91 -2.99 19.29 -13.76
N PHE A 92 -2.36 19.28 -12.58
CA PHE A 92 -1.99 18.08 -11.87
C PHE A 92 -3.20 17.57 -11.09
N GLY A 93 -3.56 16.32 -11.34
CA GLY A 93 -4.56 15.59 -10.58
C GLY A 93 -4.68 14.16 -11.07
N ILE A 94 -5.27 13.32 -10.21
CA ILE A 94 -5.47 11.90 -10.51
C ILE A 94 -6.74 11.78 -11.35
N ASN A 95 -6.62 11.32 -12.59
CA ASN A 95 -7.79 11.06 -13.43
C ASN A 95 -8.42 9.73 -13.04
N ARG A 96 -9.69 9.77 -12.63
CA ARG A 96 -10.45 8.56 -12.37
C ARG A 96 -11.03 8.03 -13.67
N LEU A 97 -10.89 6.73 -13.92
CA LEU A 97 -11.41 6.06 -15.12
C LEU A 97 -12.91 5.72 -15.00
N SER A 98 -13.47 5.77 -13.80
CA SER A 98 -14.88 5.51 -13.53
C SER A 98 -15.59 6.76 -13.02
N ALA A 99 -16.86 6.90 -13.39
CA ALA A 99 -17.74 7.92 -12.82
C ALA A 99 -17.77 7.80 -11.29
N VAL A 100 -17.90 8.93 -10.62
CA VAL A 100 -18.00 8.99 -9.15
C VAL A 100 -19.44 8.67 -8.76
N GLY A 101 -19.64 7.53 -8.09
CA GLY A 101 -20.93 7.11 -7.57
C GLY A 101 -21.21 7.66 -6.16
N ILE A 102 -22.46 7.54 -5.71
CA ILE A 102 -22.86 7.99 -4.36
C ILE A 102 -22.10 7.26 -3.24
N LEU A 103 -21.79 5.97 -3.43
CA LEU A 103 -21.00 5.18 -2.49
C LEU A 103 -19.57 5.72 -2.33
N ASP A 104 -19.01 6.32 -3.37
CA ASP A 104 -17.68 6.94 -3.31
C ASP A 104 -17.69 8.17 -2.39
N TYR A 105 -18.73 9.01 -2.49
CA TYR A 105 -18.89 10.17 -1.61
C TYR A 105 -19.12 9.75 -0.15
N LEU A 106 -19.95 8.73 0.08
CA LEU A 106 -20.17 8.18 1.42
C LEU A 106 -18.87 7.62 2.01
N TYR A 107 -18.09 6.90 1.22
CA TYR A 107 -16.76 6.41 1.61
C TYR A 107 -15.82 7.56 1.99
N LEU A 108 -15.75 8.63 1.19
CA LEU A 108 -14.90 9.80 1.46
C LEU A 108 -15.30 10.55 2.73
N ILE A 109 -16.60 10.72 2.98
CA ILE A 109 -17.10 11.35 4.21
C ILE A 109 -16.75 10.47 5.42
N LEU A 110 -17.01 9.17 5.32
CA LEU A 110 -16.77 8.22 6.41
C LEU A 110 -15.28 8.15 6.78
N ILE A 111 -14.39 8.01 5.79
CA ILE A 111 -12.96 7.90 6.04
C ILE A 111 -12.38 9.21 6.60
N SER A 112 -12.88 10.37 6.16
CA SER A 112 -12.49 11.67 6.70
C SER A 112 -12.95 11.84 8.15
N ALA A 113 -14.16 11.37 8.48
CA ALA A 113 -14.69 11.40 9.85
C ALA A 113 -13.86 10.52 10.79
N LEU A 114 -13.54 9.29 10.38
CA LEU A 114 -12.71 8.38 11.15
C LEU A 114 -11.29 8.92 11.36
N ALA A 115 -10.68 9.48 10.31
CA ALA A 115 -9.36 10.12 10.40
C ALA A 115 -9.37 11.33 11.36
N GLY A 116 -10.38 12.19 11.26
CA GLY A 116 -10.56 13.33 12.16
C GLY A 116 -10.74 12.92 13.62
N LEU A 117 -11.55 11.88 13.88
CA LEU A 117 -11.74 11.32 15.22
C LEU A 117 -10.43 10.77 15.78
N LEU A 118 -9.70 10.01 14.98
CA LEU A 118 -8.43 9.41 15.37
C LEU A 118 -7.40 10.50 15.74
N PHE A 119 -7.24 11.51 14.89
CA PHE A 119 -6.35 12.65 15.16
C PHE A 119 -6.70 13.38 16.46
N THR A 120 -8.00 13.59 16.70
CA THR A 120 -8.50 14.23 17.92
C THR A 120 -8.16 13.42 19.17
N LEU A 121 -8.35 12.11 19.14
CA LEU A 121 -7.97 11.22 20.23
C LEU A 121 -6.45 11.16 20.45
N PHE A 122 -5.66 11.23 19.39
CA PHE A 122 -4.20 11.34 19.51
C PHE A 122 -3.79 12.62 20.24
N LYS A 123 -4.36 13.77 19.84
CA LYS A 123 -4.08 15.05 20.50
C LYS A 123 -4.51 15.02 21.97
N TYR A 124 -5.69 14.49 22.26
CA TYR A 124 -6.20 14.33 23.63
C TYR A 124 -5.26 13.51 24.50
N GLY A 125 -4.90 12.29 24.05
CA GLY A 125 -4.00 11.41 24.79
C GLY A 125 -2.61 12.00 24.98
N ARG A 126 -2.13 12.80 24.01
CA ARG A 126 -0.86 13.52 24.12
C ARG A 126 -0.92 14.59 25.21
N MET A 127 -2.00 15.39 25.26
CA MET A 127 -2.17 16.42 26.31
C MET A 127 -2.27 15.82 27.72
N GLN A 128 -2.84 14.61 27.86
CA GLN A 128 -2.87 13.92 29.15
C GLN A 128 -1.51 13.33 29.57
N SER A 129 -0.62 13.00 28.62
CA SER A 129 0.66 12.34 28.91
C SER A 129 1.80 13.29 29.32
N VAL A 130 1.61 14.62 29.30
CA VAL A 130 2.68 15.63 29.50
C VAL A 130 3.12 15.80 30.97
N LYS A 131 3.12 14.73 31.77
CA LYS A 131 3.88 14.70 33.03
C LYS A 131 5.13 13.80 32.97
N SER A 132 5.33 13.06 31.88
CA SER A 132 6.55 12.27 31.66
C SER A 132 7.41 12.92 30.59
N GLY A 133 8.50 13.56 30.98
CA GLY A 133 9.41 14.35 30.13
C GLY A 133 10.22 13.58 29.08
N SER A 134 9.72 12.45 28.57
CA SER A 134 10.42 11.63 27.56
C SER A 134 9.86 11.88 26.15
N THR A 135 10.56 12.77 25.45
CA THR A 135 10.89 12.87 24.02
C THR A 135 9.86 12.48 22.94
N LEU A 136 9.61 13.49 22.09
CA LEU A 136 8.72 13.67 20.93
C LEU A 136 8.76 12.64 19.77
N ALA A 137 9.55 11.56 19.84
CA ALA A 137 10.03 10.86 18.62
C ALA A 137 9.04 9.83 17.99
N GLY A 138 7.98 9.41 18.67
CA GLY A 138 7.12 8.30 18.20
C GLY A 138 5.88 8.68 17.37
N GLY A 139 5.47 9.96 17.35
CA GLY A 139 4.17 10.36 16.79
C GLY A 139 4.10 10.43 15.26
N GLY A 140 5.21 10.77 14.59
CA GLY A 140 5.25 10.97 13.14
C GLY A 140 5.16 9.66 12.35
N GLY A 141 5.81 8.59 12.83
CA GLY A 141 5.86 7.30 12.15
C GLY A 141 4.51 6.59 12.09
N LEU A 142 3.70 6.70 13.15
CA LEU A 142 2.37 6.09 13.18
C LEU A 142 1.38 6.82 12.25
N PHE A 143 1.49 8.14 12.14
CA PHE A 143 0.66 8.92 11.24
C PHE A 143 1.02 8.66 9.77
N ALA A 144 2.31 8.60 9.44
CA ALA A 144 2.78 8.20 8.12
C ALA A 144 2.35 6.77 7.75
N GLY A 145 2.39 5.82 8.70
CA GLY A 145 1.96 4.44 8.48
C GLY A 145 0.44 4.27 8.31
N ILE A 146 -0.38 5.08 8.99
CA ILE A 146 -1.85 5.02 8.84
C ILE A 146 -2.28 5.71 7.54
N VAL A 147 -1.66 6.85 7.18
CA VAL A 147 -2.00 7.55 5.94
C VAL A 147 -1.60 6.75 4.69
N SER A 148 -0.51 6.00 4.74
CA SER A 148 -0.08 5.14 3.62
C SER A 148 -0.93 3.88 3.44
N THR A 149 -1.44 3.29 4.52
CA THR A 149 -2.26 2.06 4.48
C THR A 149 -3.73 2.31 4.13
N VAL A 150 -4.24 3.51 4.40
CA VAL A 150 -5.67 3.82 4.30
C VAL A 150 -6.09 4.36 2.93
N CYS A 151 -5.17 4.81 2.09
CA CYS A 151 -5.54 5.35 0.79
C CYS A 151 -5.07 4.41 -0.34
N PRO A 152 -5.98 3.73 -1.08
CA PRO A 152 -5.61 2.93 -2.25
C PRO A 152 -4.83 3.74 -3.30
N ALA A 153 -5.12 5.05 -3.41
CA ALA A 153 -4.34 5.96 -4.24
C ALA A 153 -2.94 6.26 -3.65
N CYS A 154 -2.80 6.34 -2.32
CA CYS A 154 -1.47 6.42 -1.69
C CYS A 154 -0.72 5.09 -1.74
N GLN A 155 -1.40 3.95 -1.82
CA GLN A 155 -0.72 2.68 -2.13
C GLN A 155 -0.11 2.76 -3.53
N GLY A 156 -0.86 3.30 -4.51
CA GLY A 156 -0.32 3.64 -5.83
C GLY A 156 0.84 4.64 -5.80
N ILE A 157 0.75 5.70 -5.01
CA ILE A 157 1.81 6.73 -4.88
C ILE A 157 3.01 6.20 -4.08
N SER A 158 2.83 5.43 -3.02
CA SER A 158 3.90 4.78 -2.25
C SER A 158 4.60 3.70 -3.07
N ILE A 159 3.86 2.96 -3.91
CA ILE A 159 4.44 2.03 -4.89
C ILE A 159 5.17 2.78 -6.01
N ALA A 160 4.66 3.93 -6.45
CA ALA A 160 5.34 4.79 -7.43
C ALA A 160 6.57 5.51 -6.86
N ALA A 161 6.52 5.94 -5.60
CA ALA A 161 7.58 6.66 -4.91
C ALA A 161 8.70 5.74 -4.38
N LEU A 162 8.40 4.45 -4.13
CA LEU A 162 9.40 3.43 -3.80
C LEU A 162 10.22 2.94 -5.01
N GLY A 163 10.03 3.56 -6.20
CA GLY A 163 11.02 3.54 -7.27
C GLY A 163 11.59 2.17 -7.60
N GLY A 164 10.80 1.28 -8.20
CA GLY A 164 11.36 0.04 -8.73
C GLY A 164 10.33 -1.05 -8.97
N THR A 165 10.11 -1.36 -10.24
CA THR A 165 9.67 -2.66 -10.79
C THR A 165 8.29 -3.23 -10.43
N VAL A 166 7.62 -2.85 -9.33
CA VAL A 166 6.28 -3.39 -8.97
C VAL A 166 5.12 -2.53 -9.51
N ALA A 167 5.40 -1.30 -9.94
CA ALA A 167 4.42 -0.33 -10.44
C ALA A 167 3.82 -0.65 -11.83
N ALA A 168 4.15 -1.80 -12.43
CA ALA A 168 3.57 -2.27 -13.69
C ALA A 168 2.45 -3.31 -13.49
N LEU A 169 2.09 -3.66 -12.25
CA LEU A 169 0.92 -4.52 -12.02
C LEU A 169 -0.34 -3.75 -12.45
N PRO A 170 -1.08 -4.24 -13.48
CA PRO A 170 -2.27 -3.55 -13.94
C PRO A 170 -3.32 -3.59 -12.84
N LEU A 171 -3.51 -2.47 -12.14
CA LEU A 171 -4.58 -2.27 -11.14
C LEU A 171 -5.99 -2.56 -11.68
N ALA A 172 -6.13 -2.83 -12.98
CA ALA A 172 -7.30 -3.43 -13.60
C ALA A 172 -7.79 -4.69 -12.86
N PHE A 173 -6.90 -5.54 -12.31
CA PHE A 173 -7.33 -6.70 -11.52
C PHE A 173 -7.95 -6.30 -10.17
N LEU A 174 -7.64 -5.11 -9.66
CA LEU A 174 -8.23 -4.56 -8.42
C LEU A 174 -9.63 -3.97 -8.64
N VAL A 175 -10.00 -3.63 -9.88
CA VAL A 175 -11.29 -3.01 -10.21
C VAL A 175 -12.49 -3.78 -9.62
N PRO A 176 -12.62 -5.11 -9.79
CA PRO A 176 -13.72 -5.86 -9.16
C PRO A 176 -13.64 -5.89 -7.62
N TYR A 177 -12.46 -5.64 -7.05
CA TYR A 177 -12.22 -5.68 -5.60
C TYR A 177 -12.21 -4.29 -4.94
N ILE A 178 -12.45 -3.20 -5.69
CA ILE A 178 -12.43 -1.83 -5.13
C ILE A 178 -13.37 -1.71 -3.93
N GLY A 179 -14.59 -2.24 -4.02
CA GLY A 179 -15.55 -2.19 -2.92
C GLY A 179 -15.07 -2.95 -1.67
N LEU A 180 -14.46 -4.12 -1.86
CA LEU A 180 -13.89 -4.91 -0.77
C LEU A 180 -12.71 -4.19 -0.10
N ILE A 181 -11.83 -3.59 -0.90
CA ILE A 181 -10.68 -2.83 -0.40
C ILE A 181 -11.14 -1.61 0.38
N GLN A 182 -12.13 -0.86 -0.13
CA GLN A 182 -12.75 0.25 0.60
C GLN A 182 -13.32 -0.22 1.95
N PHE A 183 -14.00 -1.36 1.98
CA PHE A 183 -14.53 -1.94 3.21
C PHE A 183 -13.44 -2.32 4.21
N ILE A 184 -12.40 -3.04 3.76
CA ILE A 184 -11.25 -3.42 4.59
C ILE A 184 -10.56 -2.19 5.18
N THR A 185 -10.38 -1.14 4.39
CA THR A 185 -9.79 0.12 4.83
C THR A 185 -10.59 0.79 5.94
N VAL A 186 -11.92 0.90 5.77
CA VAL A 186 -12.81 1.45 6.81
C VAL A 186 -12.74 0.61 8.08
N PHE A 187 -12.71 -0.72 7.93
CA PHE A 187 -12.60 -1.64 9.05
C PHE A 187 -11.29 -1.47 9.84
N ILE A 188 -10.14 -1.44 9.15
CA ILE A 188 -8.82 -1.25 9.78
C ILE A 188 -8.76 0.10 10.50
N LEU A 189 -9.24 1.18 9.88
CA LEU A 189 -9.23 2.50 10.50
C LEU A 189 -10.18 2.56 11.71
N GLY A 190 -11.36 1.95 11.61
CA GLY A 190 -12.30 1.80 12.72
C GLY A 190 -11.72 1.01 13.89
N PHE A 191 -10.99 -0.07 13.60
CA PHE A 191 -10.29 -0.87 14.62
C PHE A 191 -9.16 -0.08 15.30
N ALA A 192 -8.37 0.69 14.53
CA ALA A 192 -7.34 1.58 15.08
C ALA A 192 -7.96 2.66 15.99
N LEU A 193 -9.10 3.23 15.61
CA LEU A 193 -9.85 4.17 16.43
C LEU A 193 -10.33 3.52 17.74
N TYR A 194 -10.89 2.31 17.66
CA TYR A 194 -11.33 1.55 18.83
C TYR A 194 -10.18 1.26 19.79
N LEU A 195 -9.04 0.76 19.28
CA LEU A 195 -7.82 0.52 20.05
C LEU A 195 -7.36 1.78 20.81
N LYS A 196 -7.35 2.93 20.11
CA LYS A 196 -6.92 4.20 20.69
C LYS A 196 -7.90 4.69 21.75
N ALA A 197 -9.21 4.62 21.46
CA ALA A 197 -10.26 4.99 22.40
C ALA A 197 -10.23 4.12 23.67
N ASN A 198 -10.06 2.81 23.51
CA ASN A 198 -9.95 1.87 24.62
C ASN A 198 -8.71 2.13 25.47
N SER A 199 -7.56 2.45 24.86
CA SER A 199 -6.35 2.83 25.59
C SER A 199 -6.54 4.10 26.44
N ILE A 200 -7.27 5.10 25.92
CA ILE A 200 -7.59 6.32 26.68
C ILE A 200 -8.58 6.02 27.81
N PHE A 201 -9.60 5.19 27.54
CA PHE A 201 -10.64 4.83 28.50
C PHE A 201 -10.08 4.03 29.69
N THR A 202 -9.23 3.04 29.41
CA THR A 202 -8.66 2.16 30.44
C THR A 202 -7.52 2.80 31.21
N GLN A 203 -6.95 3.91 30.73
CA GLN A 203 -5.73 4.54 31.27
C GLN A 203 -4.51 3.57 31.34
N THR A 204 -4.65 2.34 30.83
CA THR A 204 -3.57 1.36 30.76
C THR A 204 -2.93 1.46 29.38
N CYS A 205 -1.68 1.91 29.34
CA CYS A 205 -0.87 1.76 28.15
C CYS A 205 -0.48 0.28 28.03
N ILE A 206 -0.96 -0.41 27.00
CA ILE A 206 -0.64 -1.82 26.72
C ILE A 206 0.88 -2.03 26.65
N SER A 207 1.62 -1.06 26.11
CA SER A 207 3.09 -1.11 26.03
C SER A 207 3.78 -0.91 27.39
N CYS A 208 3.12 -0.33 28.40
CA CYS A 208 3.73 -0.12 29.72
C CYS A 208 3.67 -1.36 30.62
N ASN A 209 2.76 -2.31 30.38
CA ASN A 209 2.70 -3.55 31.17
C ASN A 209 3.73 -4.60 30.73
N LEU A 210 4.26 -4.53 29.50
CA LEU A 210 5.28 -5.47 29.03
C LEU A 210 6.63 -5.33 29.73
N GLY A 211 6.90 -4.22 30.43
CA GLY A 211 8.19 -3.97 31.09
C GLY A 211 8.25 -4.29 32.60
N ARG A 212 7.11 -4.54 33.27
CA ARG A 212 7.08 -4.65 34.75
C ARG A 212 7.01 -6.08 35.27
N SER A 213 6.77 -7.06 34.41
CA SER A 213 6.55 -8.45 34.80
C SER A 213 7.84 -9.25 35.08
N GLU A 214 9.03 -8.82 34.64
CA GLU A 214 10.25 -9.66 34.75
C GLU A 214 11.27 -9.19 35.79
N THR A 215 11.21 -7.96 36.28
CA THR A 215 12.23 -7.45 37.23
C THR A 215 11.83 -7.55 38.71
N SER A 216 10.58 -7.90 39.04
CA SER A 216 10.14 -8.04 40.44
C SER A 216 10.35 -9.45 41.03
N SER A 217 10.73 -10.46 40.24
CA SER A 217 11.02 -11.81 40.74
C SER A 217 12.50 -12.08 41.00
N ARG A 218 13.41 -11.12 40.73
CA ARG A 218 14.86 -11.34 40.86
C ARG A 218 15.57 -10.50 41.93
N SER A 219 14.84 -9.75 42.77
CA SER A 219 15.43 -8.93 43.84
C SER A 219 15.20 -9.44 45.28
N SER A 220 14.48 -10.55 45.49
CA SER A 220 14.40 -11.21 46.82
C SER A 220 15.38 -12.37 47.02
N GLU A 221 16.18 -12.75 46.00
CA GLU A 221 17.17 -13.84 46.08
C GLU A 221 18.62 -13.33 45.91
N LYS A 222 18.93 -12.14 46.45
CA LYS A 222 20.31 -11.64 46.59
C LYS A 222 20.56 -10.91 47.92
N ARG A 223 19.80 -11.24 48.96
CA ARG A 223 20.20 -10.98 50.36
C ARG A 223 20.19 -12.32 51.09
N SER A 224 21.30 -12.65 51.75
CA SER A 224 21.55 -13.89 52.50
C SER A 224 22.17 -15.06 51.72
N PHE A 225 23.33 -14.84 51.08
CA PHE A 225 24.31 -15.94 50.89
C PHE A 225 25.75 -15.53 51.22
N SER A 226 26.08 -14.23 51.26
CA SER A 226 27.39 -13.74 51.70
C SER A 226 27.53 -13.51 53.20
N GLU A 227 26.45 -13.66 53.99
CA GLU A 227 26.48 -13.43 55.46
C GLU A 227 26.50 -14.73 56.28
N ILE A 228 26.25 -15.90 55.67
CA ILE A 228 26.21 -17.19 56.39
C ILE A 228 27.51 -18.01 56.20
N TYR A 229 28.34 -17.70 55.20
CA TYR A 229 29.62 -18.41 54.96
C TYR A 229 30.88 -17.56 55.19
N GLY A 230 30.76 -16.34 55.71
CA GLY A 230 31.87 -15.39 55.84
C GLY A 230 32.63 -15.40 57.18
N ARG A 231 32.36 -16.33 58.10
CA ARG A 231 33.02 -16.33 59.41
C ARG A 231 33.03 -17.74 60.01
N ASN A 232 33.97 -18.59 59.57
CA ASN A 232 34.51 -19.80 60.24
C ASN A 232 35.21 -20.74 59.24
N PHE A 233 36.03 -20.23 58.31
CA PHE A 233 36.88 -21.07 57.47
C PHE A 233 38.31 -20.55 57.35
N VAL A 234 38.83 -19.95 58.44
CA VAL A 234 40.24 -19.59 58.60
C VAL A 234 40.72 -20.17 59.94
N SER A 235 40.85 -21.50 60.04
CA SER A 235 41.64 -22.12 61.13
C SER A 235 41.96 -23.61 60.95
N ALA A 236 41.90 -24.16 59.74
CA ALA A 236 42.39 -25.52 59.53
C ALA A 236 42.76 -25.69 58.07
N TYR A 237 44.02 -25.44 57.71
CA TYR A 237 44.76 -26.09 56.61
C TYR A 237 46.17 -25.49 56.53
N THR A 238 46.94 -25.64 57.60
CA THR A 238 48.40 -25.76 57.52
C THR A 238 48.74 -27.23 57.75
N GLY A 239 48.76 -28.00 56.67
CA GLY A 239 49.08 -29.43 56.73
C GLY A 239 49.11 -30.00 55.32
N GLY A 240 50.32 -30.13 54.77
CA GLY A 240 50.54 -30.66 53.44
C GLY A 240 50.03 -32.08 53.31
N ALA A 241 49.14 -32.30 52.34
CA ALA A 241 48.83 -33.63 51.83
C ALA A 241 48.39 -33.51 50.36
N LYS A 242 49.03 -34.34 49.52
CA LYS A 242 48.79 -34.51 48.08
C LYS A 242 47.29 -34.64 47.77
N LEU A 243 46.79 -33.74 46.92
CA LEU A 243 45.49 -33.86 46.26
C LEU A 243 45.49 -35.13 45.38
N ARG A 244 44.73 -36.15 45.78
CA ARG A 244 44.30 -37.25 44.90
C ARG A 244 42.95 -36.90 44.27
N HIS A 245 42.80 -37.36 43.04
CA HIS A 245 41.65 -37.22 42.15
C HIS A 245 40.27 -37.27 42.82
N VAL A 246 39.45 -36.26 42.50
CA VAL A 246 38.00 -36.27 42.72
C VAL A 246 37.33 -37.04 41.56
N PRO A 247 36.51 -38.07 41.81
CA PRO A 247 35.83 -38.81 40.76
C PRO A 247 34.69 -37.99 40.12
N LYS A 248 34.62 -38.01 38.78
CA LYS A 248 33.73 -37.24 37.89
C LYS A 248 32.25 -37.70 37.88
N SER A 249 31.72 -38.25 38.96
CA SER A 249 30.32 -38.69 39.01
C SER A 249 29.71 -38.54 40.39
N PHE A 250 29.59 -37.30 40.86
CA PHE A 250 28.72 -37.00 41.99
C PHE A 250 27.35 -36.61 41.44
N GLY A 251 26.47 -37.61 41.29
CA GLY A 251 25.13 -37.42 40.74
C GLY A 251 24.24 -36.59 41.67
N PHE A 252 23.44 -35.70 41.09
CA PHE A 252 22.51 -34.77 41.77
C PHE A 252 21.57 -35.45 42.80
N ARG A 253 21.36 -36.76 42.67
CA ARG A 253 20.56 -37.58 43.59
C ARG A 253 21.19 -37.72 44.98
N GLU A 254 22.51 -37.79 45.08
CA GLU A 254 23.21 -37.93 46.37
C GLU A 254 23.35 -36.57 47.07
N PHE A 255 23.45 -35.48 46.31
CA PHE A 255 23.39 -34.11 46.85
C PHE A 255 22.03 -33.80 47.50
N ARG A 256 20.92 -34.27 46.90
CA ARG A 256 19.56 -34.08 47.45
C ARG A 256 19.35 -34.87 48.75
N LYS A 257 19.95 -36.05 48.89
CA LYS A 257 19.89 -36.84 50.14
C LYS A 257 20.68 -36.17 51.26
N ALA A 258 21.87 -35.63 50.96
CA ALA A 258 22.67 -34.88 51.94
C ALA A 258 21.96 -33.60 52.44
N LEU A 259 21.24 -32.92 51.55
CA LEU A 259 20.42 -31.74 51.90
C LEU A 259 19.20 -32.08 52.75
N LEU A 260 18.55 -33.23 52.49
CA LEU A 260 17.40 -33.69 53.28
C LEU A 260 17.81 -34.19 54.67
N SER A 261 19.00 -34.79 54.83
CA SER A 261 19.53 -35.15 56.16
C SER A 261 19.99 -33.96 57.00
N ALA A 262 20.14 -32.77 56.40
CA ALA A 262 20.55 -31.54 57.09
C ALA A 262 19.37 -30.72 57.64
N GLY A 263 18.14 -31.25 57.64
CA GLY A 263 17.01 -30.63 58.35
C GLY A 263 16.39 -29.39 57.67
N PHE A 264 16.62 -29.18 56.37
CA PHE A 264 15.96 -28.11 55.62
C PHE A 264 14.50 -28.49 55.29
N ASP A 265 13.59 -28.17 56.22
CA ASP A 265 12.14 -28.29 56.03
C ASP A 265 11.61 -27.10 55.20
N THR A 266 11.42 -27.32 53.89
CA THR A 266 10.82 -26.32 52.99
C THR A 266 9.29 -26.37 53.10
N LYS A 267 8.74 -25.87 54.20
CA LYS A 267 7.31 -25.53 54.33
C LYS A 267 7.11 -24.01 54.37
N THR A 268 7.33 -23.35 53.24
CA THR A 268 6.84 -21.99 53.02
C THR A 268 5.40 -22.05 52.50
N LYS A 269 4.44 -21.80 53.40
CA LYS A 269 3.04 -21.49 53.04
C LYS A 269 3.03 -20.21 52.22
N HIS A 270 3.01 -20.33 50.91
CA HIS A 270 2.67 -19.21 50.04
C HIS A 270 1.15 -18.99 50.10
N LYS A 271 0.79 -17.78 50.55
CA LYS A 271 -0.57 -17.27 50.54
C LYS A 271 -0.94 -16.99 49.09
N GLU A 272 -1.84 -17.78 48.52
CA GLU A 272 -2.35 -17.57 47.16
C GLU A 272 -3.06 -16.21 47.10
N GLU A 273 -2.44 -15.24 46.42
CA GLU A 273 -3.18 -14.09 45.92
C GLU A 273 -4.03 -14.52 44.71
N PRO A 274 -5.29 -14.06 44.62
CA PRO A 274 -6.18 -14.42 43.54
C PRO A 274 -5.58 -13.94 42.21
N SER A 275 -5.16 -14.88 41.37
CA SER A 275 -4.69 -14.59 40.02
C SER A 275 -5.86 -14.01 39.23
N GLY A 276 -5.84 -12.69 39.07
CA GLY A 276 -6.69 -11.98 38.13
C GLY A 276 -6.31 -12.45 36.73
N LYS A 277 -7.00 -13.48 36.24
CA LYS A 277 -6.93 -13.92 34.86
C LYS A 277 -7.29 -12.71 34.00
N GLU A 278 -6.28 -12.13 33.34
CA GLU A 278 -6.54 -11.12 32.31
C GLU A 278 -7.48 -11.74 31.27
N PRO A 279 -8.49 -11.01 30.80
CA PRO A 279 -9.47 -11.55 29.87
C PRO A 279 -8.79 -11.88 28.54
N LEU A 280 -8.53 -13.17 28.34
CA LEU A 280 -7.96 -13.83 27.16
C LEU A 280 -8.74 -13.59 25.84
N LEU A 281 -9.84 -12.82 25.90
CA LEU A 281 -10.72 -12.50 24.78
C LEU A 281 -10.06 -11.60 23.73
N TYR A 282 -9.11 -10.74 24.09
CA TYR A 282 -8.54 -9.78 23.14
C TYR A 282 -7.59 -10.42 22.12
N GLN A 283 -6.90 -11.49 22.50
CA GLN A 283 -5.90 -12.16 21.66
C GLN A 283 -6.54 -12.99 20.53
N ASN A 284 -7.76 -13.50 20.76
CA ASN A 284 -8.45 -14.38 19.80
C ASN A 284 -9.05 -13.61 18.61
N HIS A 285 -9.51 -12.37 18.80
CA HIS A 285 -10.15 -11.60 17.72
C HIS A 285 -9.16 -11.07 16.69
N VAL A 286 -7.96 -10.67 17.12
CA VAL A 286 -6.89 -10.24 16.20
C VAL A 286 -6.39 -11.42 15.37
N PHE A 287 -6.24 -12.59 15.99
CA PHE A 287 -5.81 -13.81 15.30
C PHE A 287 -6.86 -14.29 14.27
N ALA A 288 -8.15 -14.24 14.63
CA ALA A 288 -9.24 -14.58 13.73
C ALA A 288 -9.32 -13.66 12.49
N ALA A 289 -9.08 -12.35 12.68
CA ALA A 289 -9.07 -11.40 11.57
C ALA A 289 -7.91 -11.64 10.58
N VAL A 290 -6.72 -11.98 11.09
CA VAL A 290 -5.55 -12.31 10.26
C VAL A 290 -5.79 -13.60 9.46
N ILE A 291 -6.36 -14.63 10.07
CA ILE A 291 -6.70 -15.89 9.39
C ILE A 291 -7.75 -15.68 8.28
N ALA A 292 -8.79 -14.90 8.56
CA ALA A 292 -9.83 -14.61 7.57
C ALA A 292 -9.25 -13.87 6.33
N LEU A 293 -8.34 -12.92 6.55
CA LEU A 293 -7.66 -12.19 5.48
C LEU A 293 -6.77 -13.12 4.63
N ALA A 294 -6.04 -14.04 5.27
CA ALA A 294 -5.19 -15.01 4.58
C ALA A 294 -6.00 -15.98 3.70
N LEU A 295 -7.14 -16.48 4.20
CA LEU A 295 -8.02 -17.37 3.44
C LEU A 295 -8.63 -16.70 2.21
N LEU A 296 -9.05 -15.44 2.33
CA LEU A 296 -9.57 -14.65 1.19
C LEU A 296 -8.52 -14.47 0.08
N LEU A 297 -7.25 -14.28 0.44
CA LEU A 297 -6.15 -14.15 -0.54
C LEU A 297 -5.83 -15.47 -1.25
N ILE A 298 -5.96 -16.61 -0.55
CA ILE A 298 -5.72 -17.94 -1.13
C ILE A 298 -6.83 -18.31 -2.14
N ILE A 299 -8.10 -18.13 -1.77
CA ILE A 299 -9.25 -18.44 -2.65
C ILE A 299 -9.19 -17.58 -3.93
N ASN A 300 -8.81 -16.31 -3.80
CA ASN A 300 -8.71 -15.39 -4.94
C ASN A 300 -7.62 -15.81 -5.94
N ASN A 301 -6.45 -16.24 -5.47
CA ASN A 301 -5.37 -16.70 -6.36
C ASN A 301 -5.76 -17.98 -7.11
N PHE A 302 -6.51 -18.90 -6.49
CA PHE A 302 -6.90 -20.16 -7.13
C PHE A 302 -7.93 -19.97 -8.26
N MET A 303 -8.85 -19.01 -8.12
CA MET A 303 -9.90 -18.75 -9.11
C MET A 303 -9.37 -18.06 -10.38
N ILE A 304 -8.27 -17.29 -10.28
CA ILE A 304 -7.69 -16.58 -11.42
C ILE A 304 -6.91 -17.56 -12.32
N THR A 305 -6.20 -18.53 -11.76
CA THR A 305 -5.38 -19.48 -12.55
C THR A 305 -6.24 -20.50 -13.33
N GLY A 306 -7.43 -20.84 -12.82
CA GLY A 306 -8.36 -21.77 -13.47
C GLY A 306 -9.03 -21.21 -14.74
N ALA A 307 -9.16 -19.88 -14.86
CA ALA A 307 -9.82 -19.26 -16.00
C ALA A 307 -8.98 -19.23 -17.28
N PHE A 308 -7.65 -19.37 -17.18
CA PHE A 308 -6.74 -19.21 -18.32
C PHE A 308 -6.20 -20.53 -18.90
N THR A 309 -6.37 -21.66 -18.22
CA THR A 309 -5.82 -22.96 -18.64
C THR A 309 -6.73 -23.77 -19.57
N ALA A 310 -8.02 -23.43 -19.69
CA ALA A 310 -9.00 -24.23 -20.44
C ALA A 310 -9.06 -23.95 -21.96
N ALA A 311 -8.19 -23.11 -22.53
CA ALA A 311 -8.37 -22.56 -23.88
C ALA A 311 -7.29 -22.95 -24.92
N GLY A 312 -6.46 -23.96 -24.70
CA GLY A 312 -5.34 -24.27 -25.60
C GLY A 312 -5.26 -25.72 -26.05
N ALA A 313 -5.81 -26.07 -27.22
CA ALA A 313 -5.29 -27.12 -28.12
C ALA A 313 -6.19 -27.33 -29.35
N SER A 314 -5.95 -26.60 -30.45
CA SER A 314 -6.06 -27.11 -31.84
C SER A 314 -5.57 -26.04 -32.81
N SER A 315 -4.66 -26.39 -33.71
CA SER A 315 -4.12 -25.50 -34.75
C SER A 315 -4.90 -25.73 -36.04
N ALA A 316 -5.58 -24.69 -36.54
CA ALA A 316 -6.23 -24.69 -37.84
C ALA A 316 -5.41 -23.83 -38.82
N ASN A 317 -5.14 -24.39 -40.01
CA ASN A 317 -4.38 -23.77 -41.09
C ASN A 317 -5.05 -22.48 -41.60
N GLY A 318 -4.34 -21.36 -41.50
CA GLY A 318 -4.17 -20.31 -42.52
C GLY A 318 -5.38 -19.52 -43.08
N GLY A 319 -6.62 -19.78 -42.68
CA GLY A 319 -7.78 -19.05 -43.20
C GLY A 319 -7.96 -17.64 -42.61
N SER A 320 -8.77 -16.80 -43.26
CA SER A 320 -9.49 -15.70 -42.58
C SER A 320 -10.88 -16.21 -42.19
N ILE A 321 -11.42 -15.70 -41.09
CA ILE A 321 -12.78 -15.96 -40.63
C ILE A 321 -13.55 -14.65 -40.79
N THR A 322 -14.48 -14.62 -41.74
CA THR A 322 -15.44 -13.53 -41.91
C THR A 322 -16.58 -13.74 -40.92
N ILE A 323 -16.67 -12.90 -39.89
CA ILE A 323 -17.81 -12.93 -38.94
C ILE A 323 -19.04 -12.31 -39.61
N LYS A 324 -18.82 -11.19 -40.31
CA LYS A 324 -19.80 -10.39 -41.06
C LYS A 324 -19.09 -9.59 -42.15
N PRO A 325 -19.81 -9.08 -43.18
CA PRO A 325 -19.23 -8.14 -44.13
C PRO A 325 -18.54 -6.97 -43.41
N GLY A 326 -17.24 -6.76 -43.68
CA GLY A 326 -16.43 -5.72 -43.05
C GLY A 326 -15.78 -6.10 -41.71
N PHE A 327 -16.08 -7.27 -41.15
CA PHE A 327 -15.46 -7.83 -39.94
C PHE A 327 -14.77 -9.15 -40.27
N GLU A 328 -13.51 -9.04 -40.67
CA GLU A 328 -12.65 -10.17 -40.97
C GLU A 328 -11.47 -10.18 -40.00
N TYR A 329 -11.17 -11.35 -39.45
CA TYR A 329 -9.92 -11.59 -38.74
C TYR A 329 -9.26 -12.83 -39.33
N GLY A 330 -7.96 -12.99 -39.16
CA GLY A 330 -7.20 -14.03 -39.83
C GLY A 330 -5.78 -14.09 -39.29
N SER A 331 -5.00 -15.07 -39.76
CA SER A 331 -3.60 -15.20 -39.36
C SER A 331 -2.80 -13.90 -39.60
N LYS A 332 -3.06 -13.18 -40.71
CA LYS A 332 -2.44 -11.89 -41.08
C LYS A 332 -3.30 -10.65 -40.83
N LEU A 333 -4.41 -10.80 -40.11
CA LEU A 333 -5.31 -9.68 -39.82
C LEU A 333 -5.48 -9.54 -38.30
N THR A 334 -5.65 -8.32 -37.84
CA THR A 334 -6.07 -8.04 -36.48
C THR A 334 -7.20 -7.02 -36.47
N LEU A 335 -7.89 -6.90 -35.34
CA LEU A 335 -8.98 -5.96 -35.16
C LEU A 335 -8.56 -4.90 -34.14
N LYS A 336 -8.54 -3.63 -34.57
CA LYS A 336 -8.30 -2.50 -33.67
C LYS A 336 -9.41 -1.46 -33.85
N PRO A 337 -9.93 -0.89 -32.75
CA PRO A 337 -10.64 0.38 -32.83
C PRO A 337 -9.69 1.43 -33.43
N MET A 338 -10.05 1.94 -34.61
CA MET A 338 -9.25 2.93 -35.32
C MET A 338 -9.86 4.32 -35.12
N PRO A 339 -9.03 5.32 -34.83
CA PRO A 339 -9.46 6.67 -34.61
C PRO A 339 -9.54 7.49 -35.90
N LEU A 340 -9.57 6.86 -37.09
CA LEU A 340 -10.12 7.33 -38.39
C LEU A 340 -9.49 6.57 -39.58
N ALA A 341 -9.96 6.78 -40.82
CA ALA A 341 -9.24 6.38 -42.05
C ALA A 341 -8.04 7.31 -42.32
N SER A 342 -7.11 6.87 -43.18
CA SER A 342 -5.98 7.71 -43.61
C SER A 342 -6.50 9.04 -44.20
N GLY A 343 -6.10 10.17 -43.61
CA GLY A 343 -6.50 11.52 -44.04
C GLY A 343 -7.66 12.17 -43.27
N GLU A 344 -8.31 11.45 -42.37
CA GLU A 344 -9.38 12.00 -41.54
C GLU A 344 -8.82 12.49 -40.19
N SER A 345 -9.25 13.67 -39.70
CA SER A 345 -8.81 14.26 -38.42
C SER A 345 -9.82 14.05 -37.28
N PRO A 346 -9.36 13.77 -36.04
CA PRO A 346 -10.25 13.54 -34.91
C PRO A 346 -11.06 14.80 -34.61
N ARG A 347 -12.37 14.79 -34.94
CA ARG A 347 -13.30 15.82 -34.48
C ARG A 347 -13.52 15.62 -32.97
N PHE A 348 -13.07 16.58 -32.16
CA PHE A 348 -12.93 16.46 -30.71
C PHE A 348 -14.24 16.28 -29.90
N GLN A 349 -15.42 16.27 -30.52
CA GLN A 349 -16.70 16.02 -29.85
C GLN A 349 -17.52 14.97 -30.59
N GLY A 350 -17.89 13.89 -29.88
CA GLY A 350 -18.74 12.81 -30.40
C GLY A 350 -18.03 11.69 -31.17
N TYR A 351 -16.71 11.58 -31.07
CA TYR A 351 -15.93 10.62 -31.84
C TYR A 351 -16.08 9.17 -31.32
N LYS A 352 -16.45 8.23 -32.19
CA LYS A 352 -16.52 6.79 -31.88
C LYS A 352 -15.48 6.07 -32.73
N SER A 353 -14.50 5.41 -32.11
CA SER A 353 -13.60 4.51 -32.84
C SER A 353 -14.40 3.36 -33.47
N ILE A 354 -14.06 2.98 -34.70
CA ILE A 354 -14.66 1.82 -35.39
C ILE A 354 -13.58 0.76 -35.50
N VAL A 355 -13.91 -0.47 -35.14
CA VAL A 355 -13.08 -1.66 -35.30
C VAL A 355 -12.93 -1.93 -36.78
N LYS A 356 -11.68 -1.92 -37.26
CA LYS A 356 -11.35 -2.27 -38.64
C LYS A 356 -10.37 -3.44 -38.68
N PRO A 357 -10.45 -4.29 -39.71
CA PRO A 357 -9.39 -5.24 -40.02
C PRO A 357 -8.12 -4.48 -40.42
N LEU A 358 -6.99 -4.89 -39.85
CA LEU A 358 -5.67 -4.32 -40.12
C LEU A 358 -4.71 -5.43 -40.50
N PRO A 359 -3.93 -5.27 -41.58
CA PRO A 359 -2.90 -6.24 -41.93
C PRO A 359 -1.79 -6.24 -40.89
N THR A 360 -1.14 -7.39 -40.70
CA THR A 360 -0.09 -7.57 -39.70
C THR A 360 1.15 -8.23 -40.32
N ILE A 361 2.33 -7.94 -39.78
CA ILE A 361 3.58 -8.53 -40.30
C ILE A 361 3.77 -9.99 -39.85
N SER A 362 3.15 -10.42 -38.75
CA SER A 362 3.20 -11.81 -38.29
C SER A 362 1.96 -12.61 -38.67
N GLU A 363 2.10 -13.93 -38.69
CA GLU A 363 1.00 -14.88 -38.83
C GLU A 363 0.68 -15.49 -37.46
N LEU A 364 -0.60 -15.51 -37.07
CA LEU A 364 -1.06 -16.20 -35.85
C LEU A 364 -1.58 -17.61 -36.17
N SER A 365 -1.33 -18.55 -35.25
CA SER A 365 -2.06 -19.80 -35.21
C SER A 365 -3.48 -19.52 -34.70
N MET A 366 -4.48 -19.78 -35.54
CA MET A 366 -5.87 -19.63 -35.14
C MET A 366 -6.42 -20.92 -34.53
N SER A 367 -7.28 -20.75 -33.53
CA SER A 367 -8.13 -21.82 -33.01
C SER A 367 -9.30 -22.04 -33.98
N PRO A 368 -9.71 -23.30 -34.21
CA PRO A 368 -10.90 -23.61 -35.00
C PRO A 368 -12.13 -22.83 -34.49
N PRO A 369 -13.03 -22.38 -35.39
CA PRO A 369 -14.28 -21.76 -34.99
C PRO A 369 -15.11 -22.68 -34.11
N THR A 370 -15.64 -22.16 -33.00
CA THR A 370 -16.54 -22.87 -32.09
C THR A 370 -18.01 -22.66 -32.43
N GLY A 371 -18.32 -21.67 -33.27
CA GLY A 371 -19.68 -21.23 -33.57
C GLY A 371 -20.23 -20.19 -32.59
N ASP A 372 -19.53 -19.94 -31.47
CA ASP A 372 -19.79 -18.83 -30.56
C ASP A 372 -18.86 -17.66 -30.90
N VAL A 373 -19.43 -16.61 -31.48
CA VAL A 373 -18.69 -15.40 -31.91
C VAL A 373 -17.85 -14.79 -30.79
N THR A 374 -18.34 -14.80 -29.54
CA THR A 374 -17.61 -14.21 -28.41
C THR A 374 -16.39 -15.06 -28.05
N LYS A 375 -16.54 -16.38 -28.04
CA LYS A 375 -15.43 -17.31 -27.79
C LYS A 375 -14.41 -17.28 -28.93
N ASP A 376 -14.88 -17.23 -30.17
CA ASP A 376 -14.02 -17.21 -31.35
C ASP A 376 -13.16 -15.94 -31.39
N ILE A 377 -13.74 -14.79 -31.03
CA ILE A 377 -13.00 -13.53 -30.88
C ILE A 377 -12.01 -13.61 -29.72
N ALA A 378 -12.43 -14.11 -28.56
CA ALA A 378 -11.55 -14.22 -27.39
C ALA A 378 -10.34 -15.15 -27.67
N ASN A 379 -10.55 -16.22 -28.43
CA ASN A 379 -9.54 -17.21 -28.76
C ASN A 379 -8.57 -16.74 -29.86
N ASN A 380 -9.03 -15.90 -30.79
CA ASN A 380 -8.27 -15.58 -32.00
C ASN A 380 -7.78 -14.12 -32.11
N VAL A 381 -8.41 -13.17 -31.40
CA VAL A 381 -7.94 -11.77 -31.38
C VAL A 381 -6.77 -11.56 -30.43
N ILE A 382 -6.72 -12.34 -29.34
CA ILE A 382 -5.62 -12.27 -28.38
C ILE A 382 -4.48 -13.16 -28.88
N PRO A 383 -3.35 -12.59 -29.32
CA PRO A 383 -2.27 -13.38 -29.90
C PRO A 383 -1.63 -14.28 -28.83
N ARG A 384 -1.10 -15.43 -29.26
CA ARG A 384 -0.37 -16.40 -28.43
C ARG A 384 0.87 -16.88 -29.16
N GLY A 385 1.82 -17.46 -28.43
CA GLY A 385 3.07 -17.96 -28.98
C GLY A 385 4.11 -16.85 -29.20
N THR A 386 5.13 -17.18 -29.99
CA THR A 386 6.22 -16.26 -30.33
C THR A 386 6.15 -15.93 -31.81
N PRO A 387 5.96 -14.66 -32.22
CA PRO A 387 5.95 -14.29 -33.64
C PRO A 387 7.31 -14.58 -34.27
N TRP A 388 7.40 -14.67 -35.60
CA TRP A 388 8.66 -15.04 -36.28
C TRP A 388 9.83 -14.07 -35.95
N TYR A 389 9.53 -12.79 -35.72
CA TYR A 389 10.52 -11.79 -35.29
C TYR A 389 10.77 -11.82 -33.76
N GLY A 390 9.97 -12.57 -33.01
CA GLY A 390 9.98 -12.58 -31.55
C GLY A 390 11.29 -13.09 -30.96
N GLN A 391 11.95 -14.04 -31.63
CA GLN A 391 13.29 -14.50 -31.23
C GLN A 391 14.34 -13.39 -31.35
N GLU A 392 14.30 -12.62 -32.45
CA GLU A 392 15.22 -11.48 -32.69
C GLU A 392 14.98 -10.34 -31.69
N ALA A 393 13.71 -10.02 -31.43
CA ALA A 393 13.33 -8.97 -30.48
C ALA A 393 13.38 -9.42 -29.00
N GLY A 394 13.53 -10.72 -28.73
CA GLY A 394 13.48 -11.29 -27.38
C GLY A 394 12.09 -11.26 -26.73
N VAL A 395 11.03 -11.15 -27.52
CA VAL A 395 9.64 -10.97 -27.08
C VAL A 395 8.78 -12.19 -27.43
N SER A 396 7.74 -12.43 -26.63
CA SER A 396 6.73 -13.47 -26.89
C SER A 396 5.36 -12.95 -26.47
N PHE A 397 4.30 -13.37 -27.17
CA PHE A 397 2.93 -13.05 -26.75
C PHE A 397 2.56 -13.78 -25.45
N ASP A 398 3.26 -14.88 -25.14
CA ASP A 398 3.03 -15.64 -23.90
C ASP A 398 3.68 -14.98 -22.66
N ASP A 399 4.54 -13.96 -22.86
CA ASP A 399 5.13 -13.16 -21.77
C ASP A 399 4.91 -11.65 -22.02
N PRO A 400 3.65 -11.17 -21.89
CA PRO A 400 3.28 -9.81 -22.25
C PRO A 400 3.99 -8.73 -21.43
N ILE A 401 4.36 -9.03 -20.17
CA ILE A 401 5.02 -8.09 -19.27
C ILE A 401 6.48 -7.92 -19.65
N LYS A 402 7.21 -9.02 -19.88
CA LYS A 402 8.59 -8.94 -20.37
C LYS A 402 8.65 -8.31 -21.75
N ALA A 403 7.72 -8.67 -22.63
CA ALA A 403 7.62 -8.06 -23.96
C ALA A 403 7.40 -6.55 -23.88
N GLN A 404 6.48 -6.08 -23.03
CA GLN A 404 6.26 -4.64 -22.78
C GLN A 404 7.54 -3.93 -22.34
N GLN A 405 8.29 -4.51 -21.40
CA GLN A 405 9.53 -3.93 -20.88
C GLN A 405 10.61 -3.86 -21.97
N LEU A 406 10.73 -4.89 -22.80
CA LEU A 406 11.67 -4.92 -23.93
C LEU A 406 11.29 -3.89 -24.99
N TRP A 407 10.01 -3.81 -25.35
CA TRP A 407 9.52 -2.79 -26.27
C TRP A 407 9.77 -1.38 -25.77
N ALA A 408 9.65 -1.12 -24.47
CA ALA A 408 9.97 0.18 -23.89
C ALA A 408 11.44 0.58 -24.12
N LYS A 409 12.38 -0.37 -24.11
CA LYS A 409 13.81 -0.11 -24.44
C LYS A 409 13.99 0.35 -25.89
N GLY A 410 13.12 -0.09 -26.80
CA GLY A 410 13.11 0.34 -28.20
C GLY A 410 12.96 1.85 -28.39
N ARG A 411 12.48 2.59 -27.37
CA ARG A 411 12.38 4.06 -27.43
C ARG A 411 13.75 4.74 -27.61
N ALA A 412 14.82 4.12 -27.12
CA ALA A 412 16.19 4.60 -27.24
C ALA A 412 16.79 4.41 -28.65
N ILE A 413 16.13 3.65 -29.53
CA ILE A 413 16.56 3.46 -30.92
C ILE A 413 16.56 4.82 -31.62
N GLN A 414 17.68 5.10 -32.30
CA GLN A 414 17.85 6.29 -33.12
C GLN A 414 17.40 5.97 -34.54
N LEU A 415 16.52 6.82 -35.06
CA LEU A 415 15.98 6.73 -36.41
C LEU A 415 16.63 7.82 -37.27
N ASN A 416 16.87 7.54 -38.55
CA ASN A 416 17.25 8.58 -39.51
C ASN A 416 16.05 9.50 -39.82
N GLY A 417 16.26 10.55 -40.63
CA GLY A 417 15.22 11.55 -40.90
C GLY A 417 13.93 10.99 -41.50
N ASP A 418 14.01 10.02 -42.41
CA ASP A 418 12.83 9.44 -43.06
C ASP A 418 12.15 8.39 -42.16
N GLU A 419 12.95 7.57 -41.47
CA GLU A 419 12.48 6.64 -40.44
C GLU A 419 11.75 7.39 -39.31
N GLN A 420 12.25 8.55 -38.89
CA GLN A 420 11.67 9.38 -37.83
C GLN A 420 10.33 9.99 -38.24
N LYS A 421 10.23 10.56 -39.44
CA LYS A 421 8.94 11.06 -39.99
C LYS A 421 7.91 9.95 -40.09
N ARG A 422 8.35 8.76 -40.50
CA ARG A 422 7.50 7.58 -40.57
C ARG A 422 7.01 7.15 -39.19
N TRP A 423 7.91 7.13 -38.21
CA TRP A 423 7.55 6.86 -36.82
C TRP A 423 6.50 7.84 -36.32
N GLU A 424 6.69 9.14 -36.55
CA GLU A 424 5.73 10.19 -36.16
C GLU A 424 4.34 9.96 -36.75
N ARG A 425 4.23 9.58 -38.03
CA ARG A 425 2.93 9.25 -38.64
C ARG A 425 2.26 8.07 -37.94
N ILE A 426 2.99 6.99 -37.70
CA ILE A 426 2.46 5.77 -37.07
C ILE A 426 2.05 6.05 -35.61
N VAL A 427 2.91 6.70 -34.81
CA VAL A 427 2.60 6.91 -33.38
C VAL A 427 1.58 8.00 -33.12
N ASN A 428 1.39 8.96 -34.04
CA ASN A 428 0.35 9.97 -33.91
C ASN A 428 -1.02 9.50 -34.43
N SER A 429 -1.08 8.41 -35.20
CA SER A 429 -2.35 7.75 -35.58
C SER A 429 -2.74 6.62 -34.64
N PHE A 430 -1.82 6.15 -33.79
CA PHE A 430 -2.09 5.06 -32.86
C PHE A 430 -2.71 5.59 -31.55
N THR A 431 -3.92 5.13 -31.23
CA THR A 431 -4.62 5.55 -30.02
C THR A 431 -4.59 4.53 -28.88
N CYS A 432 -4.73 5.10 -27.69
CA CYS A 432 -4.92 4.46 -26.40
C CYS A 432 -6.38 4.62 -26.00
N ASP A 433 -7.17 3.59 -26.27
CA ASP A 433 -8.63 3.62 -26.11
C ASP A 433 -9.10 3.11 -24.73
N TYR A 434 -8.18 2.57 -23.92
CA TYR A 434 -8.51 1.88 -22.66
C TYR A 434 -7.88 2.47 -21.40
N CYS A 435 -6.67 3.03 -21.49
CA CYS A 435 -5.91 3.44 -20.30
C CYS A 435 -5.82 4.95 -20.12
N CYS A 436 -5.36 5.68 -21.15
CA CYS A 436 -5.26 7.14 -21.11
C CYS A 436 -6.47 7.82 -21.74
N GLY A 437 -7.18 7.13 -22.64
CA GLY A 437 -8.42 7.57 -23.25
C GLY A 437 -9.57 6.62 -22.95
N SER A 438 -10.66 6.83 -23.67
CA SER A 438 -11.82 5.93 -23.72
C SER A 438 -12.21 5.65 -25.16
N PRO A 439 -13.06 4.65 -25.44
CA PRO A 439 -13.56 4.42 -26.80
C PRO A 439 -14.35 5.60 -27.40
N GLN A 440 -14.82 6.53 -26.55
CA GLN A 440 -15.53 7.76 -26.93
C GLN A 440 -14.59 8.99 -26.98
N GLN A 441 -13.40 8.88 -26.39
CA GLN A 441 -12.42 9.96 -26.32
C GLN A 441 -11.01 9.35 -26.35
N PRO A 442 -10.59 8.82 -27.51
CA PRO A 442 -9.32 8.14 -27.63
C PRO A 442 -8.17 9.14 -27.49
N THR A 443 -7.08 8.71 -26.84
CA THR A 443 -5.87 9.54 -26.67
C THR A 443 -4.74 8.98 -27.51
N ILE A 444 -4.07 9.81 -28.31
CA ILE A 444 -2.90 9.36 -29.09
C ILE A 444 -1.76 8.92 -28.16
N ILE A 445 -1.03 7.86 -28.52
CA ILE A 445 -0.01 7.28 -27.62
C ILE A 445 1.08 8.29 -27.26
N THR A 446 1.47 9.18 -28.17
CA THR A 446 2.49 10.22 -27.88
C THR A 446 2.10 11.20 -26.76
N ARG A 447 0.81 11.29 -26.40
CA ARG A 447 0.31 12.11 -25.28
C ARG A 447 0.08 11.32 -23.99
N CYS A 448 0.34 10.02 -23.99
CA CYS A 448 0.10 9.13 -22.87
C CYS A 448 1.43 8.71 -22.23
N GLY A 449 1.55 8.90 -20.90
CA GLY A 449 2.76 8.58 -20.13
C GLY A 449 2.82 7.17 -19.55
N CYS A 450 1.89 6.27 -19.90
CA CYS A 450 1.86 4.93 -19.33
C CYS A 450 2.90 3.98 -19.96
N ALA A 451 3.23 2.90 -19.26
CA ALA A 451 4.18 1.90 -19.75
C ALA A 451 3.79 1.32 -21.12
N HIS A 452 2.50 1.12 -21.37
CA HIS A 452 1.98 0.64 -22.66
C HIS A 452 2.27 1.60 -23.81
N SER A 453 2.14 2.91 -23.59
CA SER A 453 2.45 3.92 -24.59
C SER A 453 3.95 3.96 -24.88
N ILE A 454 4.78 3.92 -23.83
CA ILE A 454 6.24 3.90 -23.97
C ILE A 454 6.68 2.65 -24.75
N ALA A 455 6.10 1.50 -24.44
CA ALA A 455 6.31 0.25 -25.15
C ALA A 455 5.84 0.34 -26.61
N ALA A 456 4.63 0.83 -26.88
CA ALA A 456 4.11 0.99 -28.24
C ALA A 456 4.99 1.91 -29.10
N GLN A 457 5.45 3.04 -28.53
CA GLN A 457 6.37 3.95 -29.22
C GLN A 457 7.71 3.29 -29.52
N GLY A 458 8.28 2.54 -28.58
CA GLY A 458 9.54 1.84 -28.78
C GLY A 458 9.43 0.65 -29.74
N MET A 459 8.33 -0.08 -29.70
CA MET A 459 7.97 -1.13 -30.67
C MET A 459 7.89 -0.57 -32.10
N ALA A 460 7.22 0.59 -32.28
CA ALA A 460 7.15 1.25 -33.58
C ALA A 460 8.55 1.60 -34.13
N LYS A 461 9.43 2.15 -33.29
CA LYS A 461 10.83 2.42 -33.69
C LYS A 461 11.56 1.15 -34.10
N TRP A 462 11.39 0.07 -33.32
CA TRP A 462 12.05 -1.20 -33.61
C TRP A 462 11.56 -1.80 -34.93
N PHE A 463 10.25 -1.80 -35.21
CA PHE A 463 9.73 -2.29 -36.48
C PHE A 463 10.17 -1.45 -37.68
N ILE A 464 10.15 -0.12 -37.56
CA ILE A 464 10.63 0.76 -38.63
C ILE A 464 12.11 0.51 -38.89
N LYS A 465 12.92 0.36 -37.84
CA LYS A 465 14.36 0.20 -37.97
C LYS A 465 14.75 -1.12 -38.65
N ASN A 466 14.10 -2.22 -38.26
CA ASN A 466 14.49 -3.55 -38.72
C ASN A 466 13.70 -3.99 -39.96
N TYR A 467 12.47 -3.52 -40.14
CA TYR A 467 11.58 -3.97 -41.22
C TYR A 467 10.86 -2.86 -42.00
N GLY A 468 11.24 -1.60 -41.81
CA GLY A 468 10.63 -0.48 -42.53
C GLY A 468 10.76 -0.60 -44.05
N GLY A 469 11.87 -1.15 -44.57
CA GLY A 469 12.02 -1.37 -46.01
C GLY A 469 11.12 -2.47 -46.58
N LYS A 470 10.48 -3.29 -45.72
CA LYS A 470 9.75 -4.50 -46.12
C LYS A 470 8.24 -4.38 -45.94
N TYR A 471 7.78 -3.73 -44.88
CA TYR A 471 6.36 -3.64 -44.52
C TYR A 471 5.83 -2.21 -44.58
N SER A 472 4.54 -2.04 -44.83
CA SER A 472 3.86 -0.74 -44.90
C SER A 472 3.62 -0.11 -43.52
N ASP A 473 3.19 1.16 -43.47
CA ASP A 473 2.79 1.83 -42.23
C ASP A 473 1.60 1.10 -41.59
N GLU A 474 0.65 0.64 -42.39
CA GLU A 474 -0.54 -0.10 -41.98
C GLU A 474 -0.21 -1.48 -41.42
N GLU A 475 0.73 -2.22 -42.03
CA GLU A 475 1.16 -3.53 -41.54
C GLU A 475 1.87 -3.43 -40.19
N ILE A 476 2.76 -2.44 -40.04
CA ILE A 476 3.41 -2.15 -38.74
C ILE A 476 2.36 -1.72 -37.72
N TYR A 477 1.42 -0.86 -38.11
CA TYR A 477 0.33 -0.41 -37.24
C TYR A 477 -0.55 -1.58 -36.78
N GLY A 478 -0.92 -2.49 -37.67
CA GLY A 478 -1.68 -3.68 -37.32
C GLY A 478 -0.88 -4.62 -36.41
N GLU A 479 0.41 -4.80 -36.63
CA GLU A 479 1.24 -5.57 -35.69
C GLU A 479 1.27 -4.92 -34.29
N MET A 480 1.42 -3.59 -34.23
CA MET A 480 1.34 -2.87 -32.95
C MET A 480 -0.03 -3.04 -32.29
N ALA A 481 -1.12 -3.07 -33.08
CA ALA A 481 -2.47 -3.29 -32.58
C ALA A 481 -2.66 -4.68 -31.97
N ARG A 482 -2.03 -5.70 -32.57
CA ARG A 482 -2.00 -7.07 -32.06
C ARG A 482 -1.34 -7.15 -30.68
N TRP A 483 -0.18 -6.52 -30.49
CA TRP A 483 0.43 -6.39 -29.15
C TRP A 483 -0.45 -5.61 -28.17
N TYR A 484 -1.15 -4.59 -28.65
CA TYR A 484 -2.05 -3.80 -27.82
C TYR A 484 -3.27 -4.60 -27.34
N ALA A 485 -3.82 -5.47 -28.20
CA ALA A 485 -4.89 -6.40 -27.82
C ALA A 485 -4.45 -7.33 -26.68
N LEU A 486 -3.20 -7.80 -26.71
CA LEU A 486 -2.63 -8.62 -25.65
C LEU A 486 -2.51 -7.88 -24.31
N TRP A 487 -2.22 -6.59 -24.32
CA TRP A 487 -2.15 -5.79 -23.08
C TRP A 487 -3.53 -5.42 -22.52
N TYR A 488 -4.56 -5.43 -23.35
CA TYR A 488 -5.94 -5.08 -22.97
C TYR A 488 -6.95 -6.12 -23.47
N PRO A 489 -6.84 -7.39 -23.04
CA PRO A 489 -7.61 -8.48 -23.67
C PRO A 489 -9.11 -8.32 -23.45
N GLY A 490 -9.53 -8.09 -22.20
CA GLY A 490 -10.95 -7.90 -21.85
C GLY A 490 -11.60 -6.71 -22.57
N PRO A 491 -11.05 -5.48 -22.46
CA PRO A 491 -11.58 -4.33 -23.17
C PRO A 491 -11.62 -4.50 -24.69
N THR A 492 -10.59 -5.14 -25.28
CA THR A 492 -10.53 -5.39 -26.73
C THR A 492 -11.63 -6.34 -27.19
N VAL A 493 -11.74 -7.51 -26.56
CA VAL A 493 -12.78 -8.50 -26.90
C VAL A 493 -14.17 -7.88 -26.73
N LYS A 494 -14.41 -7.22 -25.59
CA LYS A 494 -15.69 -6.57 -25.30
C LYS A 494 -16.04 -5.54 -26.37
N ARG A 495 -15.08 -4.71 -26.78
CA ARG A 495 -15.32 -3.66 -27.78
C ARG A 495 -15.69 -4.25 -29.15
N ILE A 496 -14.95 -5.27 -29.59
CA ILE A 496 -15.20 -5.92 -30.88
C ILE A 496 -16.59 -6.57 -30.88
N VAL A 497 -16.95 -7.30 -29.80
CA VAL A 497 -18.28 -7.91 -29.66
C VAL A 497 -19.39 -6.86 -29.68
N GLN A 498 -19.22 -5.75 -28.97
CA GLN A 498 -20.21 -4.66 -28.95
C GLN A 498 -20.42 -4.03 -30.33
N GLU A 499 -19.34 -3.85 -31.10
CA GLU A 499 -19.46 -3.31 -32.46
C GLU A 499 -20.08 -4.31 -33.43
N LEU A 500 -19.75 -5.59 -33.31
CA LEU A 500 -20.40 -6.65 -34.08
C LEU A 500 -21.91 -6.73 -33.79
N GLN A 501 -22.30 -6.55 -32.53
CA GLN A 501 -23.71 -6.52 -32.13
C GLN A 501 -24.42 -5.27 -32.66
N ALA A 502 -23.77 -4.11 -32.66
CA ALA A 502 -24.33 -2.86 -33.16
C ALA A 502 -24.42 -2.78 -34.69
N ALA A 503 -23.75 -3.69 -35.41
CA ALA A 503 -23.84 -3.84 -36.86
C ALA A 503 -24.98 -4.78 -37.32
N ASN A 504 -25.72 -5.39 -36.39
CA ASN A 504 -27.02 -6.03 -36.64
C ASN A 504 -28.13 -5.00 -36.47
#